data_AF-X5F3U2-F1
#
_entry.id   AF-X5F3U2-F1
#
_cell.length_a   1.000
_cell.length_b   1.000
_cell.length_c   1.000
_cell.angle_alpha   90.00
_cell.angle_beta   90.00
_cell.angle_gamma   90.00
#
_symmetry.space_group_name_H-M   'P 1'
#
loop_
_entity.id
_entity.type
_entity.pdbx_description
1 polymer ?
#
loop_
_entity_poly.entity_id
_entity_poly.type
_entity_poly.pdbx_seq_one_letter_code
_entity_poly.pdbx_strand_id
1 'polypeptide(L)'
;MMPPAWHPPTDIKGKYVKEVKVANGVITATMLSSGVNNEIKGKKLSLWAKRQNGSVKWFCGQAVARADKAKDDVKAATANGTDDKINTKHLPSTCRDDSSTG
;
A
#
# COMPACT_ATOMS: atom_id res chain seq x y z
N MET A 1 -35.76 18.27 2.96
CA MET A 1 -34.69 17.63 3.76
C MET A 1 -34.17 16.44 2.94
N MET A 2 -33.00 16.58 2.33
CA MET A 2 -32.38 15.50 1.54
C MET A 2 -31.57 14.60 2.49
N PRO A 3 -31.60 13.26 2.37
CA PRO A 3 -30.80 12.38 3.22
C PRO A 3 -29.29 12.60 2.97
N PRO A 4 -28.43 12.41 3.99
CA PRO A 4 -27.00 12.53 3.82
C PRO A 4 -26.51 11.45 2.85
N ALA A 5 -25.96 11.88 1.71
CA ALA A 5 -25.32 11.00 0.74
C ALA A 5 -24.18 10.26 1.46
N TRP A 6 -24.37 8.96 1.70
CA TRP A 6 -23.30 8.03 2.02
C TRP A 6 -22.34 8.00 0.82
N HIS A 7 -21.31 8.83 0.88
CA HIS A 7 -20.23 8.75 -0.09
C HIS A 7 -19.45 7.47 0.22
N PRO A 8 -19.32 6.52 -0.74
CA PRO A 8 -18.27 5.51 -0.59
C PRO A 8 -16.95 6.28 -0.44
N PRO A 9 -16.07 5.96 0.53
CA PRO A 9 -14.83 6.68 0.75
C PRO A 9 -13.86 6.38 -0.40
N THR A 10 -14.09 6.97 -1.56
CA THR A 10 -13.22 6.90 -2.74
C THR A 10 -12.04 7.86 -2.62
N ASP A 11 -12.07 8.77 -1.64
CA ASP A 11 -11.04 9.78 -1.38
C ASP A 11 -10.34 9.55 -0.03
N ILE A 12 -9.67 8.42 0.14
CA ILE A 12 -8.79 8.19 1.30
C ILE A 12 -7.49 8.97 1.10
N LYS A 13 -7.39 10.14 1.74
CA LYS A 13 -6.25 11.06 1.67
C LYS A 13 -5.86 11.54 3.06
N GLY A 14 -4.65 12.08 3.20
CA GLY A 14 -4.19 12.64 4.46
C GLY A 14 -3.09 13.67 4.25
N LYS A 15 -2.57 14.24 5.35
CA LYS A 15 -1.55 15.30 5.33
C LYS A 15 -0.33 14.96 4.45
N TYR A 16 0.04 13.69 4.38
CA TYR A 16 1.20 13.20 3.60
C TYR A 16 0.84 12.16 2.53
N VAL A 17 -0.43 11.72 2.50
CA VAL A 17 -0.90 10.62 1.65
C VAL A 17 -1.83 11.19 0.58
N LYS A 18 -1.43 11.00 -0.68
CA LYS A 18 -2.19 11.45 -1.85
C LYS A 18 -3.45 10.62 -2.07
N GLU A 19 -3.33 9.31 -1.96
CA GLU A 19 -4.41 8.34 -2.17
C GLU A 19 -4.07 7.00 -1.55
N VAL A 20 -5.10 6.23 -1.21
CA VAL A 20 -5.01 4.81 -0.89
C VAL A 20 -5.90 4.03 -1.85
N LYS A 21 -5.33 3.01 -2.49
CA LYS A 21 -6.04 2.13 -3.43
C LYS A 21 -6.01 0.70 -2.93
N VAL A 22 -7.13 0.00 -3.12
CA VAL A 22 -7.24 -1.43 -2.82
C VAL A 22 -7.38 -2.19 -4.13
N ALA A 23 -6.43 -3.07 -4.42
CA ALA A 23 -6.43 -3.92 -5.61
C ALA A 23 -6.11 -5.35 -5.20
N ASN A 24 -7.02 -6.28 -5.49
CA ASN A 24 -6.87 -7.69 -5.15
C ASN A 24 -6.47 -7.96 -3.67
N GLY A 25 -7.02 -7.19 -2.72
CA GLY A 25 -6.69 -7.34 -1.29
C GLY A 25 -5.34 -6.74 -0.88
N VAL A 26 -4.59 -6.13 -1.81
CA VAL A 26 -3.42 -5.30 -1.49
C VAL A 26 -3.88 -3.85 -1.35
N ILE A 27 -3.49 -3.22 -0.24
CA ILE A 27 -3.73 -1.81 0.06
C ILE A 27 -2.46 -1.05 -0.27
N THR A 28 -2.49 -0.12 -1.22
CA THR A 28 -1.34 0.68 -1.63
C THR A 28 -1.58 2.15 -1.30
N ALA A 29 -0.70 2.74 -0.50
CA ALA A 29 -0.70 4.17 -0.21
C ALA A 29 0.33 4.88 -1.09
N THR A 30 -0.06 6.00 -1.69
CA THR A 30 0.83 6.87 -2.48
C THR A 30 1.10 8.15 -1.70
N MET A 31 2.38 8.49 -1.54
CA MET A 31 2.80 9.73 -0.87
C MET A 31 2.52 10.96 -1.74
N LEU A 32 2.27 12.11 -1.11
CA LEU A 32 2.12 13.40 -1.83
C LEU A 32 3.39 13.78 -2.60
N SER A 33 3.25 14.67 -3.58
CA SER A 33 4.38 15.26 -4.32
C SER A 33 4.92 16.54 -3.65
N SER A 34 4.17 17.13 -2.72
CA SER A 34 4.52 18.33 -1.95
C SER A 34 4.30 18.10 -0.45
N GLY A 35 4.99 18.86 0.40
CA GLY A 35 4.85 18.75 1.86
C GLY A 35 5.40 17.45 2.47
N VAL A 36 6.18 16.67 1.70
CA VAL A 36 6.86 15.45 2.14
C VAL A 36 8.35 15.51 1.80
N ASN A 37 9.16 14.64 2.42
CA ASN A 37 10.59 14.51 2.12
C ASN A 37 10.81 14.22 0.62
N ASN A 38 11.80 14.88 0.01
CA ASN A 38 12.15 14.71 -1.40
C ASN A 38 12.36 13.24 -1.80
N GLU A 39 12.92 12.44 -0.91
CA GLU A 39 13.22 11.03 -1.15
C GLU A 39 11.99 10.12 -1.10
N ILE A 40 10.79 10.63 -0.76
CA ILE A 40 9.55 9.83 -0.70
C ILE A 40 8.40 10.42 -1.53
N LYS A 41 8.64 11.51 -2.27
CA LYS A 41 7.62 12.15 -3.11
C LYS A 41 7.05 11.17 -4.15
N GLY A 42 5.72 11.03 -4.16
CA GLY A 42 5.02 10.13 -5.10
C GLY A 42 5.31 8.63 -4.92
N LYS A 43 6.15 8.26 -3.95
CA LYS A 43 6.52 6.86 -3.69
C LYS A 43 5.40 6.13 -2.98
N LYS A 44 5.47 4.80 -2.99
CA LYS A 44 4.41 3.91 -2.55
C LYS A 44 4.89 2.90 -1.52
N LEU A 45 4.00 2.58 -0.59
CA LEU A 45 4.10 1.41 0.30
C LEU A 45 2.82 0.59 0.17
N SER A 46 2.88 -0.67 0.58
CA SER A 46 1.71 -1.55 0.53
C SER A 46 1.54 -2.35 1.81
N LEU A 47 0.28 -2.64 2.13
CA LEU A 47 -0.13 -3.60 3.12
C LEU A 47 -0.83 -4.75 2.39
N TRP A 48 -0.49 -5.98 2.73
CA TRP A 48 -1.12 -7.17 2.17
C TRP A 48 -1.26 -8.23 3.24
N ALA A 49 -2.17 -9.18 3.04
CA ALA A 49 -2.40 -10.26 3.98
C ALA A 49 -2.20 -11.63 3.33
N LYS A 50 -1.62 -12.59 4.06
CA LYS A 50 -1.61 -14.01 3.67
C LYS A 50 -2.41 -14.80 4.70
N ARG A 51 -3.12 -15.84 4.26
CA ARG A 51 -3.82 -16.73 5.19
C ARG A 51 -2.83 -17.59 5.97
N GLN A 52 -3.02 -17.70 7.28
CA GLN A 52 -2.27 -18.57 8.18
C GLN A 52 -3.22 -19.21 9.19
N ASN A 53 -3.35 -20.53 9.13
CA ASN A 53 -4.03 -21.38 10.12
C ASN A 53 -5.42 -20.88 10.57
N GLY A 54 -6.28 -20.52 9.61
CA GLY A 54 -7.64 -20.03 9.89
C GLY A 54 -7.74 -18.53 10.20
N SER A 55 -6.62 -17.81 10.22
CA SER A 55 -6.54 -16.35 10.35
C SER A 55 -5.80 -15.73 9.16
N VAL A 56 -5.69 -14.40 9.13
CA VAL A 56 -4.82 -13.69 8.18
C VAL A 56 -3.69 -12.99 8.94
N LYS A 57 -2.48 -13.08 8.40
CA LYS A 57 -1.34 -12.29 8.85
C LYS A 57 -1.12 -11.15 7.88
N TRP A 58 -1.05 -9.93 8.39
CA TRP A 58 -0.75 -8.73 7.62
C TRP A 58 0.76 -8.49 7.56
N PHE A 59 1.18 -7.96 6.42
CA PHE A 59 2.54 -7.55 6.11
C PHE A 59 2.52 -6.12 5.61
N CYS A 60 3.62 -5.41 5.83
CA CYS A 60 3.78 -4.01 5.44
C CYS A 60 5.17 -3.83 4.85
N GLY A 61 5.25 -3.18 3.70
CA GLY A 61 6.54 -2.99 3.05
C GLY A 61 6.45 -2.16 1.78
N GLN A 62 7.45 -2.35 0.92
CA GLN A 62 7.49 -1.71 -0.38
C GLN A 62 6.26 -2.10 -1.22
N ALA A 63 6.00 -1.34 -2.28
CA ALA A 63 4.85 -1.59 -3.14
C ALA A 63 4.87 -3.01 -3.74
N VAL A 64 3.77 -3.73 -3.54
CA VAL A 64 3.54 -5.08 -4.08
C VAL A 64 2.23 -5.12 -4.88
N ALA A 65 2.08 -6.14 -5.72
CA ALA A 65 0.87 -6.42 -6.44
C ALA A 65 0.49 -7.90 -6.29
N ARG A 66 -0.81 -8.16 -6.28
CA ARG A 66 -1.37 -9.51 -6.27
C ARG A 66 -2.07 -9.78 -7.58
N ALA A 67 -1.71 -10.88 -8.24
CA ALA A 67 -2.26 -11.25 -9.53
C ALA A 67 -3.75 -11.60 -9.45
N ASP A 68 -4.18 -12.27 -8.36
CA ASP A 68 -5.54 -12.76 -8.19
C ASP A 68 -5.98 -12.68 -6.72
N LYS A 69 -7.24 -12.30 -6.46
CA LYS A 69 -7.84 -12.26 -5.12
C LYS A 69 -7.82 -13.60 -4.39
N ALA A 70 -7.89 -14.72 -5.12
CA ALA A 70 -7.92 -16.06 -4.55
C ALA A 70 -6.53 -16.56 -4.12
N LYS A 71 -5.45 -15.95 -4.64
CA LYS A 71 -4.07 -16.31 -4.30
C LYS A 71 -3.60 -15.52 -3.09
N ASP A 72 -2.65 -16.05 -2.32
CA ASP A 72 -2.03 -15.33 -1.21
C ASP A 72 -0.70 -14.66 -1.58
N ASP A 73 -0.06 -15.15 -2.64
CA ASP A 73 1.23 -14.62 -3.09
C ASP A 73 1.12 -13.22 -3.67
N VAL A 74 2.05 -12.38 -3.26
CA VAL A 74 2.28 -11.07 -3.83
C VAL A 74 3.65 -11.06 -4.49
N LYS A 75 3.83 -10.18 -5.47
CA LYS A 75 5.13 -9.87 -6.06
C LYS A 75 5.41 -8.39 -5.88
N ALA A 76 6.68 -7.99 -5.91
CA ALA A 76 7.01 -6.58 -6.06
C ALA A 76 6.21 -5.98 -7.23
N ALA A 77 5.54 -4.86 -6.98
CA ALA A 77 4.78 -4.19 -8.03
C ALA A 77 5.72 -3.83 -9.18
N THR A 78 5.26 -3.96 -10.42
CA THR A 78 5.99 -3.46 -11.60
C THR A 78 6.17 -1.96 -11.39
N ALA A 79 7.39 -1.58 -11.06
CA ALA A 79 7.73 -0.21 -10.78
C ALA A 79 7.98 0.47 -12.13
N ASN A 80 7.46 1.67 -12.35
CA ASN A 80 7.93 2.51 -13.45
C ASN A 80 9.33 3.06 -13.09
N GLY A 81 10.32 2.15 -12.95
CA GLY A 81 11.65 2.42 -12.38
C GLY A 81 11.71 2.26 -10.86
N THR A 82 12.91 2.36 -10.28
CA THR A 82 13.14 2.31 -8.81
C THR A 82 12.45 3.41 -8.01
N ASP A 83 11.87 4.41 -8.71
CA ASP A 83 11.32 5.60 -8.11
C ASP A 83 9.96 5.44 -7.44
N ASP A 84 9.25 4.34 -7.71
CA ASP A 84 7.96 4.07 -7.06
C ASP A 84 8.09 3.52 -5.62
N LYS A 85 9.27 3.02 -5.23
CA LYS A 85 9.46 2.34 -3.94
C LYS A 85 10.07 3.26 -2.89
N ILE A 86 9.44 3.34 -1.72
CA ILE A 86 10.05 3.96 -0.55
C ILE A 86 11.30 3.16 -0.14
N ASN A 87 12.43 3.85 0.03
CA ASN A 87 13.66 3.23 0.54
C ASN A 87 13.41 2.72 1.97
N THR A 88 13.91 1.53 2.32
CA THR A 88 13.71 0.91 3.63
C THR A 88 14.15 1.79 4.80
N LYS A 89 15.12 2.71 4.60
CA LYS A 89 15.51 3.69 5.63
C LYS A 89 14.38 4.63 6.06
N HIS A 90 13.42 4.89 5.16
CA HIS A 90 12.23 5.71 5.42
C HIS A 90 11.03 4.91 5.89
N LEU A 91 11.13 3.57 5.89
CA LEU A 91 10.09 2.71 6.41
C LEU A 91 10.33 2.46 7.91
N PRO A 92 9.28 2.52 8.75
CA PRO A 92 9.32 2.02 10.12
C PRO A 92 9.85 0.58 10.16
N SER A 93 10.47 0.17 11.26
CA SER A 93 11.02 -1.18 11.41
C SER A 93 9.99 -2.29 11.19
N THR A 94 8.74 -2.03 11.54
CA THR A 94 7.59 -2.94 11.39
C THR A 94 6.98 -2.96 9.99
N CYS A 95 7.50 -2.17 9.04
CA CYS A 95 6.98 -2.08 7.67
C CYS A 95 8.10 -2.30 6.65
N ARG A 96 8.86 -3.39 6.82
CA ARG A 96 10.01 -3.75 5.95
C ARG A 96 9.90 -5.18 5.43
N ASP A 97 8.69 -5.73 5.34
CA ASP A 97 8.46 -7.06 4.81
C ASP A 97 8.76 -7.08 3.30
N ASP A 98 9.40 -8.16 2.84
CA ASP A 98 9.59 -8.41 1.42
C ASP A 98 8.34 -9.09 0.85
N SER A 99 8.11 -8.98 -0.46
CA SER A 99 7.02 -9.68 -1.15
C SER A 99 7.03 -11.22 -0.95
N SER A 100 8.22 -11.79 -0.73
CA SER A 100 8.44 -13.20 -0.43
C SER A 100 8.18 -13.56 1.03
N THR A 101 8.12 -12.58 1.95
CA THR A 101 7.87 -12.81 3.37
C THR A 101 6.47 -13.40 3.59
N GLY A 102 6.38 -14.52 4.30
CA GLY A 102 5.16 -15.30 4.46
C GLY A 102 5.38 -16.46 5.41
#